data_AF-A0A6P0I7J3-F1
#
_entry.id   AF-A0A6P0I7J3-F1
#
_cell.length_a   1.000
_cell.length_b   1.000
_cell.length_c   1.000
_cell.angle_alpha   90.00
_cell.angle_beta   90.00
_cell.angle_gamma   90.00
#
_symmetry.space_group_name_H-M   'P 1'
#
loop_
_entity.id
_entity.type
_entity.pdbx_description
1 polymer ?
#
loop_
_entity_poly.entity_id
_entity_poly.type
_entity_poly.pdbx_seq_one_letter_code
_entity_poly.pdbx_strand_id
1 'polypeptide(L)' 'LSQMSNRELPQYLSENRNDEKKFRQALELLMSKKMESFKYPPPSEMEKEEIEAIFQDKLNQK' A
#
# COMPACT_ATOMS: atom_id res chain seq x y z
N LEU A 1 6.20 1.06 -16.52
CA LEU A 1 6.17 1.19 -15.04
C LEU A 1 4.80 1.61 -14.52
N SER A 2 4.16 2.64 -15.10
CA SER A 2 2.90 3.21 -14.59
C SER A 2 1.70 2.26 -14.57
N GLN A 3 1.71 1.22 -15.43
CA GLN A 3 0.66 0.20 -15.52
C GLN A 3 0.95 -1.06 -14.68
N MET A 4 2.11 -1.15 -14.02
CA MET A 4 2.47 -2.31 -13.20
C MET A 4 1.61 -2.37 -11.93
N SER A 5 1.12 -3.57 -11.62
CA SER A 5 0.37 -3.87 -10.40
C SER A 5 1.26 -3.72 -9.16
N ASN A 6 0.62 -3.68 -7.99
CA ASN A 6 1.33 -3.62 -6.70
C ASN A 6 2.22 -4.85 -6.43
N ARG A 7 2.12 -5.92 -7.23
CA ARG A 7 3.00 -7.11 -7.15
C ARG A 7 4.18 -7.04 -8.11
N GLU A 8 4.01 -6.37 -9.26
CA GLU A 8 5.04 -6.30 -10.31
C GLU A 8 6.08 -5.19 -10.04
N LEU A 9 5.69 -4.10 -9.38
CA LEU A 9 6.60 -3.02 -8.99
C LEU A 9 7.70 -3.46 -8.00
N PRO A 10 7.39 -4.21 -6.92
CA PRO A 10 8.42 -4.77 -6.03
C PRO A 10 9.35 -5.77 -6.73
N GLN A 11 8.81 -6.59 -7.64
CA GLN A 11 9.61 -7.52 -8.43
C GLN A 11 10.59 -6.78 -9.34
N TYR A 12 10.10 -5.76 -10.05
CA TYR A 12 10.91 -4.89 -10.91
C TYR A 12 12.03 -4.17 -10.15
N LEU A 13 11.74 -3.70 -8.92
CA LEU A 13 12.76 -3.11 -8.03
C LEU A 13 13.84 -4.13 -7.63
N SER A 14 13.46 -5.39 -7.41
CA SER A 14 14.41 -6.44 -7.05
C SER A 14 15.34 -6.82 -8.21
N GLU A 15 14.81 -6.83 -9.43
CA GLU A 15 15.58 -7.15 -10.64
C GLU A 15 16.50 -6.00 -11.08
N ASN A 16 16.13 -4.76 -10.78
CA ASN A 16 16.85 -3.56 -11.21
C ASN A 16 17.59 -2.84 -10.06
N ARG A 17 17.97 -3.54 -8.97
CA ARG A 17 18.67 -2.94 -7.81
C ARG A 17 19.97 -2.22 -8.16
N ASN A 18 20.68 -2.71 -9.18
CA ASN A 18 21.97 -2.18 -9.60
C ASN A 18 21.85 -1.05 -10.64
N ASP A 19 20.64 -0.75 -11.11
CA ASP A 19 20.37 0.35 -12.04
C ASP A 19 19.69 1.50 -11.28
N GLU A 20 20.50 2.45 -10.82
CA GLU A 20 20.09 3.57 -9.96
C GLU A 20 18.91 4.36 -10.54
N LYS A 21 18.87 4.56 -11.86
CA LYS A 21 17.79 5.30 -12.52
C LYS A 21 16.49 4.52 -12.49
N LYS A 22 16.52 3.24 -12.88
CA LYS A 22 15.33 2.39 -12.87
C LYS A 22 14.82 2.14 -11.45
N PHE A 23 15.73 1.96 -10.50
CA PHE A 23 15.39 1.75 -9.10
C PHE A 23 14.68 2.98 -8.50
N ARG A 24 15.24 4.18 -8.65
CA ARG A 24 14.63 5.41 -8.14
C ARG A 24 13.24 5.65 -8.74
N GLN A 25 13.11 5.53 -10.05
CA GLN A 25 11.84 5.75 -10.74
C GLN A 25 10.75 4.76 -10.27
N ALA A 26 11.08 3.47 -10.12
CA ALA A 26 10.14 2.48 -9.64
C ALA A 26 9.78 2.69 -8.15
N LEU A 27 10.73 3.15 -7.34
CA LEU A 27 10.51 3.44 -5.92
C LEU A 27 9.56 4.63 -5.75
N GLU A 28 9.75 5.71 -6.51
CA GLU A 28 8.86 6.88 -6.50
C GLU A 28 7.41 6.51 -6.90
N LEU A 29 7.26 5.66 -7.92
CA LEU A 29 5.95 5.17 -8.34
C LEU A 29 5.28 4.27 -7.29
N LEU A 30 6.06 3.43 -6.59
CA LEU A 30 5.53 2.62 -5.50
C LEU A 30 5.08 3.48 -4.30
N MET A 31 5.87 4.50 -3.95
CA MET A 31 5.56 5.39 -2.84
C MET A 31 4.34 6.27 -3.12
N SER A 32 4.19 6.77 -4.35
CA SER A 32 3.03 7.57 -4.76
C SER A 32 1.73 6.76 -4.79
N LYS A 33 1.75 5.50 -5.27
CA LYS A 33 0.57 4.61 -5.23
C LYS A 33 0.07 4.32 -3.82
N LYS A 34 0.96 4.24 -2.83
CA LYS A 34 0.59 3.85 -1.46
C LYS A 34 -0.13 4.96 -0.67
N MET A 35 -0.18 6.18 -1.20
CA MET A 35 -0.74 7.33 -0.47
C MET A 35 -2.27 7.35 -0.39
N GLU A 36 -3.00 6.62 -1.24
CA GLU A 36 -4.47 6.52 -1.17
C GLU A 36 -4.97 5.39 -0.26
N SER A 37 -4.29 5.16 0.87
CA SER A 37 -4.85 4.28 1.90
C SER A 37 -5.82 5.08 2.78
N PHE A 38 -7.09 4.70 2.77
CA PHE A 38 -8.07 5.21 3.73
C PHE A 38 -7.55 4.93 5.15
N LYS A 39 -7.31 6.00 5.91
CA LYS A 39 -6.86 5.92 7.30
C LYS A 39 -8.06 6.08 8.20
N TYR A 40 -8.35 5.05 8.99
CA TYR A 40 -9.30 5.19 10.09
C TYR A 40 -8.73 6.15 11.14
N PRO A 41 -9.60 6.90 11.84
CA PRO A 41 -9.18 7.66 13.01
C PRO A 41 -8.56 6.75 14.09
N PRO A 42 -7.82 7.31 15.06
CA PRO A 42 -7.26 6.53 16.15
C PRO A 42 -8.36 5.76 16.91
N PRO A 43 -8.13 4.52 17.36
CA PRO A 43 -9.13 3.75 18.11
C PRO A 43 -9.64 4.44 19.39
N SER A 44 -8.85 5.35 19.95
CA SER A 44 -9.25 6.16 21.11
C SER A 44 -10.34 7.19 20.80
N GLU A 45 -10.57 7.50 19.53
CA GLU A 45 -11.56 8.47 19.04
C GLU A 45 -12.74 7.77 18.33
N MET A 46 -12.83 6.44 18.44
CA MET A 46 -13.83 5.62 17.77
C MET A 46 -14.69 4.86 18.77
N GLU A 47 -15.96 4.69 18.43
CA GLU A 47 -16.85 3.83 19.21
C GLU A 47 -16.46 2.37 19.04
N LYS A 48 -16.67 1.58 20.09
CA LYS A 48 -16.22 0.17 20.13
C LYS A 48 -16.90 -0.65 19.03
N GLU A 49 -18.17 -0.38 18.76
CA GLU A 49 -18.96 -1.03 17.72
C GLU A 49 -18.42 -0.74 16.31
N GLU A 50 -17.93 0.48 16.06
CA GLU A 50 -17.34 0.85 14.76
C GLU A 50 -15.99 0.13 14.55
N ILE A 51 -15.18 0.03 15.61
CA ILE A 51 -13.91 -0.71 15.57
C ILE A 51 -14.17 -2.19 15.25
N GLU A 52 -15.17 -2.80 15.88
CA GLU A 52 -15.52 -4.19 15.66
C GLU A 52 -16.02 -4.43 14.23
N ALA A 53 -16.87 -3.55 13.71
CA ALA A 53 -17.33 -3.60 12.32
C ALA A 53 -16.16 -3.52 11.32
N ILE A 54 -15.23 -2.58 11.52
CA ILE A 54 -14.04 -2.44 10.67
C ILE A 54 -13.17 -3.69 10.72
N PHE A 55 -12.98 -4.26 11.92
CA PHE A 55 -12.16 -5.45 12.09
C PHE A 55 -12.77 -6.66 11.37
N GLN A 56 -14.08 -6.84 11.47
CA GLN A 56 -14.81 -7.89 10.73
C GLN A 56 -14.72 -7.68 9.22
N ASP A 57 -14.90 -6.44 8.74
CA ASP A 57 -14.77 -6.11 7.31
C ASP A 57 -13.37 -6.42 6.79
N LYS A 58 -12.32 -6.12 7.57
CA LYS A 58 -10.93 -6.43 7.20
C LYS A 58 -10.63 -7.92 7.20
N LEU A 59 -11.22 -8.70 8.11
CA LEU A 59 -11.09 -10.17 8.12
C LEU A 59 -11.79 -10.83 6.93
N ASN A 60 -12.89 -10.24 6.47
CA ASN A 60 -13.71 -10.79 5.38
C ASN A 60 -13.25 -10.36 3.97
N GLN A 61 -12.42 -9.32 3.86
CA GLN A 61 -11.74 -8.97 2.61
C GLN A 61 -10.60 -9.97 2.33
N LYS A 62 -10.95 -11.11 1.71
CA LYS A 62 -9.99 -12.07 1.12
C LYS A 62 -9.42 -11.58 -0.21
#